data_AF-A0A8S1JHB0-F1
#
_entry.id   AF-A0A8S1JHB0-F1
#
_cell.length_a   1.000
_cell.length_b   1.000
_cell.length_c   1.000
_cell.angle_alpha   90.00
_cell.angle_beta   90.00
_cell.angle_gamma   90.00
#
_symmetry.space_group_name_H-M   'P 1'
#
loop_
_entity.id
_entity.type
_entity.pdbx_description
1 polymer ?
#
loop_
_entity_poly.entity_id
_entity_poly.type
_entity_poly.pdbx_seq_one_letter_code
_entity_poly.pdbx_strand_id
1 'polypeptide(L)'
;MFSNAPPRNADAYTPIPRDPYGSDAFEEKKGGYELVSLFFTAALWGMVCAVALCGGGLIDSCGGETANILLIVLAVVAAAYLIEVGCSSARKYLFNAHTSEGAADYLNRLKATTPVLYWKMVCYHTDVWYDKDGDRKERRVNTWQGRKDFHFDGWEDGSGPTTALRNHSVVKLRVLKEKTFQDDYTRELYAKCGQDFVSENRWRDQKYDIHENIAIEGFQQRLLAIQDADNLPWWASPGWFVLSSLFGLTWPFRMVLNSQACRAQFKIVKVITCHPPQSQSPFGVPPLPTV
;
A
#
# COMPACT_ATOMS: atom_id res chain seq x y z
N MET A 1 43.73 -27.09 18.75
CA MET A 1 43.52 -26.52 17.41
C MET A 1 42.08 -26.05 17.33
N PHE A 2 41.80 -24.81 17.74
CA PHE A 2 40.51 -24.18 17.57
C PHE A 2 40.63 -23.22 16.38
N SER A 3 39.86 -23.51 15.34
CA SER A 3 39.83 -22.74 14.09
C SER A 3 39.11 -21.42 14.33
N ASN A 4 39.87 -20.32 14.40
CA ASN A 4 39.35 -18.96 14.32
C ASN A 4 38.91 -18.67 12.89
N ALA A 5 37.61 -18.75 12.62
CA ALA A 5 37.00 -18.13 11.45
C ALA A 5 36.47 -16.74 11.84
N PRO A 6 36.80 -15.66 11.10
CA PRO A 6 36.27 -14.32 11.40
C PRO A 6 34.76 -14.25 11.07
N PRO A 7 33.99 -13.40 11.77
CA PRO A 7 32.58 -13.21 11.47
C PRO A 7 32.42 -12.61 10.06
N ARG A 8 31.59 -13.29 9.25
CA ARG A 8 31.22 -12.93 7.88
C ARG A 8 30.44 -11.59 7.88
N ASN A 9 31.05 -10.58 7.28
CA ASN A 9 30.48 -9.33 6.71
C ASN A 9 29.19 -8.79 7.34
N ALA A 10 29.35 -7.78 8.19
CA ALA A 10 28.28 -6.88 8.65
C ALA A 10 28.14 -5.60 7.80
N ASP A 11 28.77 -5.54 6.63
CA ASP A 11 28.78 -4.35 5.76
C ASP A 11 28.17 -4.66 4.39
N ALA A 12 26.87 -4.44 4.26
CA ALA A 12 26.23 -4.19 2.97
C ALA A 12 24.90 -3.46 3.20
N TYR A 13 24.97 -2.22 3.71
CA TYR A 13 23.90 -1.27 3.47
C TYR A 13 23.86 -1.03 1.96
N THR A 14 22.86 -1.64 1.29
CA THR A 14 22.61 -1.37 -0.12
C THR A 14 21.92 -0.01 -0.21
N PRO A 15 22.52 0.99 -0.87
CA PRO A 15 21.85 2.27 -1.09
C PRO A 15 20.58 2.03 -1.89
N ILE A 16 19.45 2.50 -1.37
CA ILE A 16 18.20 2.56 -2.13
C ILE A 16 18.45 3.47 -3.34
N PRO A 17 18.08 3.07 -4.58
CA PRO A 17 18.25 3.91 -5.74
C PRO A 17 17.58 5.27 -5.54
N ARG A 18 18.36 6.35 -5.69
CA ARG A 18 17.82 7.71 -5.86
C ARG A 18 17.21 7.76 -7.26
N ASP A 19 15.90 7.86 -7.37
CA ASP A 19 15.29 8.39 -8.59
C ASP A 19 14.88 9.85 -8.36
N PRO A 20 15.62 10.83 -8.91
CA PRO A 20 15.37 12.24 -8.75
C PRO A 20 14.44 12.73 -9.88
N TYR A 21 13.26 13.20 -9.52
CA TYR A 21 12.33 14.00 -10.36
C TYR A 21 11.72 13.33 -11.61
N GLY A 22 10.38 13.37 -11.65
CA GLY A 22 9.58 13.04 -12.82
C GLY A 22 8.14 12.82 -12.42
N SER A 23 7.24 13.71 -12.84
CA SER A 23 5.82 13.40 -12.95
C SER A 23 5.65 12.40 -14.10
N ASP A 24 6.15 11.19 -13.91
CA ASP A 24 6.10 10.16 -14.93
C ASP A 24 4.68 9.64 -15.00
N ALA A 25 4.16 9.54 -16.22
CA ALA A 25 2.94 8.79 -16.48
C ALA A 25 3.15 7.37 -15.93
N PHE A 26 2.51 7.08 -14.80
CA PHE A 26 2.62 5.78 -14.16
C PHE A 26 1.94 4.72 -15.03
N GLU A 27 2.74 3.91 -15.71
CA GLU A 27 2.27 2.72 -16.39
C GLU A 27 2.00 1.62 -15.34
N GLU A 28 0.84 1.68 -14.69
CA GLU A 28 0.34 0.56 -13.88
C GLU A 28 0.25 -0.64 -14.82
N LYS A 29 1.08 -1.69 -14.61
CA LYS A 29 1.08 -2.95 -15.38
C LYS A 29 -0.35 -3.33 -15.75
N LYS A 30 -0.74 -3.01 -16.99
CA LYS A 30 -2.01 -3.42 -17.59
C LYS A 30 -1.93 -4.94 -17.74
N GLY A 31 -2.83 -5.68 -17.11
CA GLY A 31 -3.01 -7.09 -17.51
C GLY A 31 -3.23 -8.08 -16.39
N GLY A 32 -2.48 -8.00 -15.28
CA GLY A 32 -2.53 -9.06 -14.25
C GLY A 32 -3.91 -9.19 -13.59
N TYR A 33 -4.44 -8.08 -13.08
CA TYR A 33 -5.71 -8.07 -12.34
C TYR A 33 -6.95 -8.09 -13.25
N GLU A 34 -6.83 -7.66 -14.51
CA GLU A 34 -7.95 -7.67 -15.47
C GLU A 34 -8.22 -9.10 -15.95
N LEU A 35 -7.18 -9.90 -16.18
CA LEU A 35 -7.31 -11.33 -16.50
C LEU A 35 -7.89 -12.12 -15.33
N VAL A 36 -7.47 -11.82 -14.09
CA VAL A 36 -8.02 -12.44 -12.89
C VAL A 36 -9.52 -12.12 -12.76
N SER A 37 -9.89 -10.86 -12.91
CA SER A 37 -11.31 -10.45 -12.85
C SER A 37 -12.15 -11.08 -13.98
N LEU A 38 -11.60 -11.15 -15.20
CA LEU A 38 -12.25 -11.82 -16.33
C LEU A 38 -12.47 -13.30 -16.05
N PHE A 39 -11.47 -13.99 -15.51
CA PHE A 39 -11.55 -15.41 -15.15
C PHE A 39 -12.69 -15.67 -14.16
N PHE A 40 -12.76 -14.92 -13.05
CA PHE A 40 -13.82 -15.09 -12.06
C PHE A 40 -15.21 -14.74 -12.60
N THR A 41 -15.32 -13.70 -13.43
CA THR A 41 -16.59 -13.35 -14.09
C THR A 41 -17.02 -14.42 -15.08
N ALA A 42 -16.10 -14.93 -15.91
CA ALA A 42 -16.38 -15.99 -16.88
C ALA A 42 -16.74 -17.32 -16.18
N ALA A 43 -16.05 -17.67 -15.09
CA ALA A 43 -16.35 -18.85 -14.29
C ALA A 43 -17.74 -18.76 -13.65
N LEU A 44 -18.11 -17.60 -13.10
CA LEU A 44 -19.44 -17.38 -12.52
C LEU A 44 -20.54 -17.56 -13.57
N TRP A 45 -20.42 -16.88 -14.71
CA TRP A 45 -21.42 -16.98 -15.78
C TRP A 45 -21.43 -18.36 -16.45
N GLY A 46 -20.28 -19.00 -16.60
CA GLY A 46 -20.18 -20.38 -17.08
C GLY A 46 -20.93 -21.36 -16.18
N MET A 47 -20.81 -21.22 -14.86
CA MET A 47 -21.56 -22.04 -13.89
C MET A 47 -23.05 -21.72 -13.89
N VAL A 48 -23.45 -20.46 -14.01
CA VAL A 48 -24.86 -20.06 -14.14
C VAL A 48 -25.48 -20.66 -15.41
N CYS A 49 -24.77 -20.60 -16.54
CA CYS A 49 -25.19 -21.24 -17.79
C CYS A 49 -25.28 -22.76 -17.64
N ALA A 50 -24.32 -23.42 -16.99
CA ALA A 50 -24.36 -24.86 -16.75
C ALA A 50 -25.57 -25.27 -15.91
N VAL A 51 -25.88 -24.53 -14.83
CA VAL A 51 -27.07 -24.77 -13.99
C VAL A 51 -28.35 -24.52 -14.78
N ALA A 52 -28.42 -23.46 -15.61
CA ALA A 52 -29.60 -23.16 -16.41
C ALA A 52 -29.85 -24.20 -17.52
N LEU A 53 -28.80 -24.66 -18.21
CA LEU A 53 -28.89 -25.67 -19.27
C LEU A 53 -29.21 -27.06 -18.71
N CYS A 54 -28.59 -27.46 -17.61
CA CYS A 54 -28.97 -28.70 -16.90
C CYS A 54 -30.36 -28.57 -16.29
N GLY A 55 -30.74 -27.37 -15.84
CA GLY A 55 -32.04 -27.03 -15.26
C GLY A 55 -33.21 -27.11 -16.23
N GLY A 56 -33.00 -26.67 -17.47
CA GLY A 56 -34.03 -26.58 -18.51
C GLY A 56 -34.28 -27.86 -19.31
N GLY A 57 -33.45 -28.91 -19.16
CA GLY A 57 -33.60 -30.13 -19.97
C GLY A 57 -33.11 -31.45 -19.34
N LEU A 58 -32.47 -31.44 -18.17
CA LEU A 58 -31.86 -32.64 -17.58
C LEU A 58 -32.23 -32.90 -16.11
N ILE A 59 -32.93 -31.99 -15.40
CA ILE A 59 -33.36 -32.25 -14.01
C ILE A 59 -34.37 -33.41 -13.92
N ASP A 60 -35.10 -33.72 -15.00
CA ASP A 60 -35.94 -34.92 -15.03
C ASP A 60 -35.15 -36.23 -15.22
N SER A 61 -33.88 -36.17 -15.62
CA SER A 61 -33.08 -37.37 -15.96
C SER A 61 -31.81 -37.56 -15.10
N CYS A 62 -31.32 -36.52 -14.43
CA CYS A 62 -30.18 -36.57 -13.51
C CYS A 62 -30.66 -36.26 -12.08
N GLY A 63 -30.64 -37.25 -11.19
CA GLY A 63 -31.19 -37.16 -9.84
C GLY A 63 -30.66 -36.00 -8.98
N GLY A 64 -31.41 -35.67 -7.93
CA GLY A 64 -31.20 -34.48 -7.08
C GLY A 64 -29.81 -34.33 -6.45
N GLU A 65 -29.02 -35.39 -6.34
CA GLU A 65 -27.63 -35.34 -5.86
C GLU A 65 -26.72 -34.53 -6.81
N THR A 66 -26.91 -34.64 -8.12
CA THR A 66 -26.13 -33.90 -9.12
C THR A 66 -26.45 -32.41 -9.09
N ALA A 67 -27.72 -32.06 -8.92
CA ALA A 67 -28.18 -30.68 -8.76
C ALA A 67 -27.57 -30.03 -7.50
N ASN A 68 -27.53 -30.76 -6.38
CA ASN A 68 -26.92 -30.28 -5.13
C ASN A 68 -25.42 -30.00 -5.29
N ILE A 69 -24.68 -30.88 -5.97
CA ILE A 69 -23.25 -30.68 -6.25
C ILE A 69 -23.04 -29.42 -7.11
N LEU A 70 -23.83 -29.22 -8.17
CA LEU A 70 -23.73 -28.04 -9.03
C LEU A 70 -24.02 -26.74 -8.26
N LEU A 71 -25.01 -26.75 -7.35
CA LEU A 71 -25.32 -25.60 -6.48
C LEU A 71 -24.18 -25.29 -5.49
N ILE A 72 -23.56 -26.32 -4.91
CA ILE A 72 -22.40 -26.15 -4.02
C ILE A 72 -21.23 -25.52 -4.80
N VAL A 73 -20.92 -26.02 -6.00
CA VAL A 73 -19.86 -25.46 -6.83
C VAL A 73 -20.17 -24.01 -7.22
N LEU A 74 -21.41 -23.71 -7.60
CA LEU A 74 -21.86 -22.35 -7.89
C LEU A 74 -21.67 -21.42 -6.68
N ALA A 75 -22.01 -21.88 -5.47
CA ALA A 75 -21.85 -21.11 -4.24
C ALA A 75 -20.36 -20.81 -3.95
N VAL A 76 -19.47 -21.79 -4.14
CA VAL A 76 -18.02 -21.60 -3.96
C VAL A 76 -17.46 -20.60 -4.99
N VAL A 77 -17.85 -20.72 -6.26
CA VAL A 77 -17.42 -19.79 -7.31
C VAL A 77 -17.95 -18.37 -7.06
N ALA A 78 -19.20 -18.24 -6.62
CA ALA A 78 -19.78 -16.95 -6.23
C ALA A 78 -19.05 -16.32 -5.04
N ALA A 79 -18.71 -17.11 -4.01
CA ALA A 79 -17.93 -16.63 -2.87
C ALA A 79 -16.52 -16.16 -3.30
N ALA A 80 -15.83 -16.93 -4.15
CA ALA A 80 -14.53 -16.56 -4.68
C ALA A 80 -14.60 -15.25 -5.51
N TYR A 81 -15.64 -15.09 -6.33
CA TYR A 81 -15.90 -13.85 -7.06
C TYR A 81 -16.15 -12.66 -6.12
N LEU A 82 -16.97 -12.81 -5.07
CA LEU A 82 -17.21 -11.73 -4.11
C LEU A 82 -15.94 -11.32 -3.35
N ILE A 83 -15.06 -12.29 -3.03
CA ILE A 83 -13.74 -12.01 -2.45
C ILE A 83 -12.88 -11.20 -3.43
N GLU A 84 -12.83 -11.58 -4.71
CA GLU A 84 -12.10 -10.83 -5.74
C GLU A 84 -12.60 -9.39 -5.85
N VAL A 85 -13.92 -9.21 -5.93
CA VAL A 85 -14.57 -7.90 -5.99
C VAL A 85 -14.21 -7.08 -4.74
N GLY A 86 -14.25 -7.73 -3.57
CA GLY A 86 -13.94 -7.13 -2.30
C GLY A 86 -12.50 -6.63 -2.20
N CYS A 87 -11.55 -7.36 -2.79
CA CYS A 87 -10.12 -7.03 -2.79
C CYS A 87 -9.70 -6.09 -3.94
N SER A 88 -10.61 -5.78 -4.86
CA SER A 88 -10.30 -5.02 -6.07
C SER A 88 -9.74 -3.62 -5.81
N SER A 89 -8.80 -3.19 -6.67
CA SER A 89 -8.32 -1.81 -6.72
C SER A 89 -9.43 -0.82 -7.11
N ALA A 90 -10.36 -1.21 -7.98
CA ALA A 90 -11.46 -0.36 -8.44
C ALA A 90 -12.37 0.06 -7.27
N ARG A 91 -12.65 -0.89 -6.36
CA ARG A 91 -13.37 -0.60 -5.12
C ARG A 91 -12.65 0.47 -4.29
N LYS A 92 -11.34 0.33 -4.09
CA LYS A 92 -10.56 1.30 -3.31
C LYS A 92 -10.60 2.72 -3.90
N TYR A 93 -10.55 2.84 -5.23
CA TYR A 93 -10.69 4.15 -5.90
C TYR A 93 -12.08 4.76 -5.68
N LEU A 94 -13.15 3.98 -5.88
CA LEU A 94 -14.53 4.48 -5.80
C LEU A 94 -14.98 4.82 -4.38
N PHE A 95 -14.60 4.02 -3.39
CA PHE A 95 -14.93 4.29 -1.99
C PHE A 95 -14.12 5.43 -1.39
N ASN A 96 -13.00 5.79 -2.02
CA ASN A 96 -12.20 6.98 -1.70
C ASN A 96 -12.37 8.07 -2.77
N ALA A 97 -13.60 8.23 -3.28
CA ALA A 97 -13.90 9.25 -4.26
C ALA A 97 -14.02 10.62 -3.59
N HIS A 98 -13.34 11.61 -4.16
CA HIS A 98 -13.38 13.00 -3.77
C HIS A 98 -13.69 13.85 -5.00
N THR A 99 -14.34 14.99 -4.78
CA THR A 99 -14.49 16.03 -5.82
C THR A 99 -13.11 16.60 -6.16
N SER A 100 -12.90 17.27 -7.30
CA SER A 100 -11.57 17.76 -7.67
C SER A 100 -11.08 18.84 -6.71
N GLU A 101 -11.99 19.70 -6.26
CA GLU A 101 -11.76 20.66 -5.18
C GLU A 101 -11.49 19.92 -3.87
N GLY A 102 -12.30 18.93 -3.52
CA GLY A 102 -12.10 18.10 -2.33
C GLY A 102 -10.80 17.27 -2.36
N ALA A 103 -10.32 16.88 -3.55
CA ALA A 103 -9.08 16.14 -3.76
C ALA A 103 -7.87 17.08 -3.64
N ALA A 104 -7.96 18.29 -4.18
CA ALA A 104 -6.94 19.32 -3.97
C ALA A 104 -6.84 19.70 -2.48
N ASP A 105 -7.98 19.91 -1.81
CA ASP A 105 -8.04 20.18 -0.38
C ASP A 105 -7.53 19.00 0.45
N TYR A 106 -7.86 17.77 0.06
CA TYR A 106 -7.34 16.56 0.66
C TYR A 106 -5.80 16.50 0.57
N LEU A 107 -5.23 16.76 -0.61
CA LEU A 107 -3.79 16.81 -0.79
C LEU A 107 -3.16 17.94 0.03
N ASN A 108 -3.78 19.12 0.07
CA ASN A 108 -3.30 20.25 0.87
C ASN A 108 -3.33 19.91 2.37
N ARG A 109 -4.36 19.23 2.86
CA ARG A 109 -4.41 18.72 4.23
C ARG A 109 -3.28 17.74 4.49
N LEU A 110 -3.05 16.77 3.62
CA LEU A 110 -1.94 15.82 3.77
C LEU A 110 -0.57 16.50 3.75
N LYS A 111 -0.39 17.54 2.92
CA LYS A 111 0.80 18.38 2.90
C LYS A 111 1.00 19.13 4.23
N ALA A 112 -0.08 19.57 4.87
CA ALA A 112 -0.04 20.22 6.18
C ALA A 112 0.05 19.25 7.38
N THR A 113 -0.22 17.96 7.19
CA THR A 113 -0.15 16.97 8.27
C THR A 113 1.29 16.60 8.64
N THR A 114 1.60 16.59 9.94
CA THR A 114 2.89 16.16 10.47
C THR A 114 3.17 14.68 10.16
N PRO A 115 4.35 14.34 9.61
CA PRO A 115 4.73 12.95 9.39
C PRO A 115 5.20 12.27 10.69
N VAL A 116 4.95 10.97 10.81
CA VAL A 116 5.53 10.11 11.84
C VAL A 116 6.49 9.15 11.18
N LEU A 117 7.77 9.27 11.53
CA LEU A 117 8.84 8.41 11.05
C LEU A 117 9.07 7.32 12.08
N TYR A 118 9.15 6.07 11.64
CA TYR A 118 9.44 4.97 12.55
C TYR A 118 10.13 3.80 11.86
N TRP A 119 10.90 3.07 12.64
CA TRP A 119 11.39 1.75 12.25
C TRP A 119 10.48 0.68 12.84
N LYS A 120 10.18 -0.34 12.05
CA LYS A 120 9.54 -1.56 12.50
C LYS A 120 10.50 -2.72 12.29
N MET A 121 10.77 -3.49 13.34
CA MET A 121 11.64 -4.66 13.29
C MET A 121 10.85 -5.92 13.63
N VAL A 122 11.11 -7.01 12.92
CA VAL A 122 10.53 -8.34 13.18
C VAL A 122 11.68 -9.34 13.27
N CYS A 123 11.85 -9.97 14.43
CA CYS A 123 12.81 -11.06 14.61
C CYS A 123 12.11 -12.41 14.37
N TYR A 124 12.81 -13.33 13.71
CA TYR A 124 12.27 -14.61 13.32
C TYR A 124 13.35 -15.68 13.14
N HIS A 125 12.94 -16.94 13.22
CA HIS A 125 13.72 -18.09 12.76
C HIS A 125 12.91 -18.92 11.77
N THR A 126 13.59 -19.88 11.15
CA THR A 126 12.98 -20.84 10.25
C THR A 126 12.93 -22.19 10.96
N ASP A 127 11.72 -22.61 11.33
CA ASP A 127 11.49 -23.97 11.81
C ASP A 127 11.50 -24.94 10.63
N VAL A 128 12.17 -26.07 10.84
CA VAL A 128 12.30 -27.14 9.87
C VAL A 128 11.68 -28.39 10.47
N TRP A 129 10.71 -28.99 9.77
CA TRP A 129 10.17 -30.30 10.13
C TRP A 129 10.05 -31.16 8.88
N TYR A 130 9.81 -32.45 9.10
CA TYR A 130 9.63 -33.43 8.02
C TYR A 130 8.18 -33.89 8.04
N ASP A 131 7.55 -33.94 6.88
CA ASP A 131 6.21 -34.51 6.73
C ASP A 131 6.25 -36.05 6.84
N LYS A 132 5.09 -36.69 6.92
CA LYS A 132 4.95 -38.15 6.91
C LYS A 132 5.59 -38.82 5.69
N ASP A 133 5.66 -38.08 4.58
CA ASP A 133 6.30 -38.50 3.32
C ASP A 133 7.82 -38.26 3.30
N GLY A 134 8.41 -37.75 4.39
CA GLY A 134 9.84 -37.44 4.50
C GLY A 134 10.26 -36.10 3.86
N ASP A 135 9.30 -35.35 3.33
CA ASP A 135 9.54 -34.02 2.75
C ASP A 135 9.97 -33.01 3.82
N ARG A 136 11.09 -32.34 3.57
CA ARG A 136 11.53 -31.19 4.39
C ARG A 136 10.60 -30.01 4.14
N LYS A 137 9.95 -29.53 5.20
CA LYS A 137 9.13 -28.32 5.19
C LYS A 137 9.78 -27.25 6.06
N GLU A 138 9.63 -25.99 5.65
CA GLU A 138 10.16 -24.83 6.34
C GLU A 138 9.02 -23.86 6.67
N ARG A 139 9.06 -23.26 7.87
CA ARG A 139 8.11 -22.25 8.31
C ARG A 139 8.87 -21.13 8.97
N ARG A 140 8.56 -19.91 8.55
CA ARG A 140 8.99 -18.72 9.27
C ARG A 140 8.14 -18.57 10.54
N VAL A 141 8.81 -18.48 11.68
CA VAL A 141 8.18 -18.20 12.97
C VAL A 141 8.67 -16.85 13.46
N ASN A 142 7.74 -15.88 13.55
CA ASN A 142 8.04 -14.56 14.09
C ASN A 142 7.95 -14.63 15.62
N THR A 143 9.05 -14.33 16.29
CA THR A 143 9.16 -14.44 17.75
C THR A 143 8.98 -13.10 18.44
N TRP A 144 9.41 -12.01 17.78
CA TRP A 144 9.33 -10.67 18.35
C TRP A 144 9.09 -9.61 17.27
N GLN A 145 8.35 -8.56 17.66
CA GLN A 145 8.15 -7.37 16.84
C GLN A 145 8.36 -6.13 17.70
N GLY A 146 9.04 -5.14 17.14
CA GLY A 146 9.27 -3.85 17.79
C GLY A 146 9.05 -2.68 16.85
N ARG A 147 8.77 -1.52 17.44
CA ARG A 147 8.64 -0.24 16.76
C ARG A 147 9.42 0.82 17.54
N LYS A 148 10.18 1.66 16.84
CA LYS A 148 10.83 2.84 17.41
C LYS A 148 10.50 4.05 16.55
N ASP A 149 9.91 5.05 17.18
CA ASP A 149 9.57 6.31 16.50
C ASP A 149 10.79 7.23 16.51
N PHE A 150 11.00 7.94 15.41
CA PHE A 150 12.07 8.92 15.27
C PHE A 150 11.53 10.31 15.62
N HIS A 151 12.20 10.95 16.58
CA HIS A 151 11.91 12.33 16.94
C HIS A 151 12.78 13.28 16.13
N PHE A 152 12.16 14.31 15.57
CA PHE A 152 12.78 15.36 14.78
C PHE A 152 12.30 16.73 15.28
N ASP A 153 13.05 17.78 14.99
CA ASP A 153 12.78 19.13 15.52
C ASP A 153 11.81 19.91 14.63
N GLY A 154 11.86 19.68 13.31
CA GLY A 154 11.02 20.35 12.34
C GLY A 154 10.77 19.52 11.09
N TRP A 155 9.78 19.95 10.31
CA TRP A 155 9.47 19.39 9.01
C TRP A 155 8.86 20.43 8.07
N GLU A 156 9.06 20.25 6.78
CA GLU A 156 8.50 21.09 5.71
C GLU A 156 7.91 20.23 4.58
N ASP A 157 6.96 20.79 3.82
CA ASP A 157 6.42 20.15 2.62
C ASP A 157 7.36 20.38 1.43
N GLY A 158 7.89 19.29 0.87
CA GLY A 158 8.67 19.28 -0.38
C GLY A 158 7.86 18.86 -1.60
N SER A 159 6.53 18.78 -1.48
CA SER A 159 5.66 18.21 -2.52
C SER A 159 5.41 19.19 -3.66
N GLY A 160 5.33 18.68 -4.90
CA GLY A 160 5.02 19.49 -6.09
C GLY A 160 3.63 20.15 -6.08
N PRO A 161 3.32 21.01 -7.06
CA PRO A 161 2.04 21.70 -7.16
C PRO A 161 0.88 20.73 -7.41
N THR A 162 -0.29 20.98 -6.80
CA THR A 162 -1.50 20.15 -6.90
C THR A 162 -2.35 20.45 -8.15
N THR A 163 -1.93 21.43 -8.96
CA THR A 163 -2.70 22.00 -10.09
C THR A 163 -2.98 21.02 -11.23
N ALA A 164 -2.18 19.94 -11.34
CA ALA A 164 -2.28 18.96 -12.43
C ALA A 164 -3.59 18.15 -12.45
N LEU A 165 -4.42 18.23 -11.41
CA LEU A 165 -5.68 17.47 -11.29
C LEU A 165 -6.89 18.11 -11.98
N ARG A 166 -6.78 19.34 -12.47
CA ARG A 166 -7.94 20.15 -12.92
C ARG A 166 -8.42 19.88 -14.35
N ASN A 167 -7.68 19.11 -15.16
CA ASN A 167 -7.92 19.03 -16.61
C ASN A 167 -8.76 17.83 -17.09
N HIS A 168 -9.20 16.95 -16.18
CA HIS A 168 -9.95 15.75 -16.54
C HIS A 168 -11.16 15.54 -15.63
N SER A 169 -12.27 15.07 -16.20
CA SER A 169 -13.54 14.85 -15.49
C SER A 169 -13.43 13.77 -14.40
N VAL A 170 -12.67 12.70 -14.65
CA VAL A 170 -12.43 11.61 -13.70
C VAL A 170 -10.96 11.22 -13.71
N VAL A 171 -10.30 11.29 -12.55
CA VAL A 171 -8.88 10.97 -12.38
C VAL A 171 -8.69 9.93 -11.28
N LYS A 172 -8.11 8.78 -11.63
CA LYS A 172 -7.56 7.81 -10.67
C LYS A 172 -6.20 8.32 -10.20
N LEU A 173 -6.18 8.91 -9.02
CA LEU A 173 -4.97 9.43 -8.42
C LEU A 173 -4.35 8.40 -7.48
N ARG A 174 -3.08 8.09 -7.73
CA ARG A 174 -2.24 7.32 -6.81
C ARG A 174 -1.35 8.28 -6.02
N VAL A 175 -1.52 8.33 -4.72
CA VAL A 175 -0.68 9.14 -3.83
C VAL A 175 0.44 8.28 -3.26
N LEU A 176 1.67 8.78 -3.37
CA LEU A 176 2.86 8.20 -2.76
C LEU A 176 3.34 9.11 -1.64
N LYS A 177 4.01 8.51 -0.67
CA LYS A 177 4.63 9.21 0.45
C LYS A 177 6.14 8.99 0.40
N GLU A 178 6.88 10.06 0.58
CA GLU A 178 8.34 10.07 0.50
C GLU A 178 8.89 10.96 1.61
N LYS A 179 10.05 10.58 2.14
CA LYS A 179 10.78 11.37 3.13
C LYS A 179 12.11 11.82 2.52
N THR A 180 12.49 13.04 2.80
CA THR A 180 13.79 13.61 2.48
C THR A 180 14.35 14.31 3.70
N PHE A 181 15.65 14.52 3.73
CA PHE A 181 16.33 15.18 4.85
C PHE A 181 16.88 16.51 4.36
N GLN A 182 16.70 17.56 5.15
CA GLN A 182 17.17 18.90 4.79
C GLN A 182 18.69 18.95 4.69
N ASP A 183 19.39 18.23 5.56
CA ASP A 183 20.84 18.26 5.70
C ASP A 183 21.41 16.87 6.02
N ASP A 184 22.73 16.75 5.92
CA ASP A 184 23.45 15.50 6.15
C ASP A 184 23.47 15.10 7.64
N TYR A 185 23.47 16.07 8.57
CA TYR A 185 23.42 15.78 10.01
C TYR A 185 22.10 15.09 10.38
N THR A 186 20.95 15.61 9.91
CA THR A 186 19.64 14.99 10.12
C THR A 186 19.61 13.56 9.55
N ARG A 187 20.20 13.36 8.36
CA ARG A 187 20.28 12.04 7.72
C ARG A 187 21.12 11.06 8.54
N GLU A 188 22.30 11.49 8.99
CA GLU A 188 23.19 10.68 9.81
C GLU A 188 22.57 10.35 11.17
N LEU A 189 21.91 11.32 11.80
CA LEU A 189 21.19 11.11 13.06
C LEU A 189 20.06 10.08 12.89
N TYR A 190 19.27 10.21 11.82
CA TYR A 190 18.24 9.21 11.48
C TYR A 190 18.84 7.82 11.30
N ALA A 191 19.88 7.69 10.48
CA ALA A 191 20.56 6.42 10.25
C ALA A 191 21.12 5.82 11.54
N LYS A 192 21.74 6.64 12.39
CA LYS A 192 22.27 6.23 13.69
C LYS A 192 21.17 5.73 14.62
N CYS A 193 20.07 6.46 14.79
CA CYS A 193 18.95 6.01 15.62
C CYS A 193 18.35 4.67 15.14
N GLY A 194 18.30 4.47 13.81
CA GLY A 194 17.89 3.20 13.22
C GLY A 194 18.89 2.07 13.51
N GLN A 195 20.19 2.32 13.40
CA GLN A 195 21.23 1.34 13.74
C GLN A 195 21.22 0.98 15.23
N ASP A 196 21.06 1.98 16.10
CA ASP A 196 20.94 1.79 17.54
C ASP A 196 19.75 0.87 17.86
N PHE A 197 18.58 1.13 17.27
CA PHE A 197 17.41 0.26 17.39
C PHE A 197 17.66 -1.19 16.96
N VAL A 198 18.36 -1.39 15.84
CA VAL A 198 18.74 -2.73 15.39
C VAL A 198 19.69 -3.38 16.38
N SER A 199 20.71 -2.65 16.83
CA SER A 199 21.72 -3.17 17.77
C SER A 199 21.09 -3.62 19.10
N GLU A 200 20.11 -2.88 19.59
CA GLU A 200 19.36 -3.15 20.81
C GLU A 200 18.52 -4.43 20.73
N ASN A 201 18.15 -4.89 19.52
CA ASN A 201 17.14 -5.93 19.33
C ASN A 201 17.56 -7.09 18.42
N ARG A 202 18.67 -7.00 17.69
CA ARG A 202 19.13 -8.04 16.75
C ARG A 202 19.45 -9.38 17.39
N TRP A 203 19.75 -9.40 18.68
CA TRP A 203 20.11 -10.60 19.44
C TRP A 203 18.88 -11.42 19.86
N ARG A 204 17.67 -10.94 19.58
CA ARG A 204 16.43 -11.62 20.01
C ARG A 204 16.14 -12.92 19.26
N ASP A 205 16.65 -13.09 18.04
CA ASP A 205 16.47 -14.32 17.25
C ASP A 205 17.56 -14.48 16.16
N GLN A 206 17.51 -15.57 15.41
CA GLN A 206 18.46 -15.93 14.36
C GLN A 206 18.49 -14.94 13.19
N LYS A 207 17.33 -14.42 12.79
CA LYS A 207 17.16 -13.49 11.67
C LYS A 207 16.25 -12.34 12.07
N TYR A 208 16.36 -11.23 11.35
CA TYR A 208 15.48 -10.09 11.53
C TYR A 208 15.24 -9.36 10.21
N ASP A 209 14.06 -8.76 10.09
CA ASP A 209 13.73 -7.79 9.05
C ASP A 209 13.54 -6.42 9.71
N ILE A 210 14.06 -5.36 9.09
CA ILE A 210 13.80 -3.98 9.48
C ILE A 210 13.17 -3.21 8.32
N HIS A 211 12.14 -2.43 8.65
CA HIS A 211 11.42 -1.59 7.71
C HIS A 211 11.36 -0.16 8.20
N GLU A 212 11.86 0.77 7.39
CA GLU A 212 11.67 2.19 7.59
C GLU A 212 10.31 2.62 7.05
N ASN A 213 9.55 3.34 7.86
CA ASN A 213 8.20 3.76 7.49
C ASN A 213 7.99 5.24 7.77
N ILE A 214 7.11 5.83 6.98
CA ILE A 214 6.51 7.15 7.19
C ILE A 214 5.00 6.96 7.27
N ALA A 215 4.40 7.40 8.36
CA ALA A 215 2.95 7.49 8.52
C ALA A 215 2.53 8.96 8.41
N ILE A 216 1.45 9.21 7.69
CA ILE A 216 0.80 10.51 7.61
C ILE A 216 -0.67 10.22 7.91
N GLU A 217 -1.24 10.95 8.86
CA GLU A 217 -2.63 10.75 9.25
C GLU A 217 -3.57 11.03 8.07
N GLY A 218 -4.61 10.22 7.91
CA GLY A 218 -5.55 10.35 6.80
C GLY A 218 -5.00 9.95 5.42
N PHE A 219 -3.79 9.40 5.33
CA PHE A 219 -3.19 8.99 4.06
C PHE A 219 -3.96 7.85 3.38
N GLN A 220 -4.35 8.08 2.12
CA GLN A 220 -4.99 7.12 1.24
C GLN A 220 -4.18 7.03 -0.04
N GLN A 221 -3.65 5.84 -0.34
CA GLN A 221 -2.79 5.63 -1.50
C GLN A 221 -3.56 5.74 -2.84
N ARG A 222 -4.86 5.43 -2.84
CA ARG A 222 -5.69 5.38 -4.05
C ARG A 222 -6.94 6.19 -3.80
N LEU A 223 -7.16 7.21 -4.62
CA LEU A 223 -8.32 8.08 -4.58
C LEU A 223 -8.82 8.39 -5.98
N LEU A 224 -10.12 8.61 -6.11
CA LEU A 224 -10.74 9.00 -7.37
C LEU A 224 -11.10 10.48 -7.27
N ALA A 225 -10.43 11.34 -8.03
CA ALA A 225 -10.75 12.76 -8.09
C ALA A 225 -11.75 13.00 -9.24
N ILE A 226 -12.88 13.60 -8.93
CA ILE A 226 -13.99 13.83 -9.87
C ILE A 226 -14.20 15.34 -10.00
N GLN A 227 -14.09 15.88 -11.22
CA GLN A 227 -14.06 17.33 -11.42
C GLN A 227 -15.26 18.05 -10.83
N ASP A 228 -16.45 17.53 -11.12
CA ASP A 228 -17.72 18.12 -10.76
C ASP A 228 -18.54 17.13 -9.93
N ALA A 229 -18.85 17.52 -8.69
CA ALA A 229 -19.62 16.70 -7.75
C ALA A 229 -21.09 16.60 -8.18
N ASP A 230 -21.60 17.69 -8.73
CA ASP A 230 -23.00 17.85 -9.12
C ASP A 230 -23.27 17.11 -10.42
N ASN A 231 -22.25 16.96 -11.27
CA ASN A 231 -22.26 16.15 -12.49
C ASN A 231 -21.45 14.86 -12.34
N LEU A 232 -21.65 14.14 -11.23
CA LEU A 232 -21.06 12.80 -11.08
C LEU A 232 -21.58 11.90 -12.21
N PRO A 233 -20.70 11.26 -13.00
CA PRO A 233 -21.17 10.26 -13.94
C PRO A 233 -21.89 9.18 -13.15
N TRP A 234 -23.14 8.87 -13.53
CA TRP A 234 -23.97 7.87 -12.84
C TRP A 234 -23.20 6.56 -12.62
N TRP A 235 -22.44 6.12 -13.63
CA TRP A 235 -21.59 4.93 -13.57
C TRP A 235 -20.41 5.02 -12.58
N ALA A 236 -19.97 6.20 -12.18
CA ALA A 236 -18.81 6.42 -11.30
C ALA A 236 -19.16 6.47 -9.79
N SER A 237 -20.34 5.98 -9.40
CA SER A 237 -20.74 5.92 -8.00
C SER A 237 -20.42 4.56 -7.34
N PRO A 238 -20.18 4.51 -6.02
CA PRO A 238 -20.04 3.26 -5.27
C PRO A 238 -21.28 2.37 -5.38
N GLY A 239 -22.48 2.95 -5.46
CA GLY A 239 -23.74 2.21 -5.58
C GLY A 239 -23.82 1.40 -6.87
N TRP A 240 -23.45 2.01 -8.00
CA TRP A 240 -23.40 1.30 -9.28
C TRP A 240 -22.34 0.22 -9.33
N PHE A 241 -21.21 0.40 -8.63
CA PHE A 241 -20.22 -0.66 -8.46
C PHE A 241 -20.78 -1.84 -7.67
N VAL A 242 -21.48 -1.61 -6.55
CA VAL A 242 -22.14 -2.68 -5.78
C VAL A 242 -23.20 -3.38 -6.63
N LEU A 243 -24.02 -2.63 -7.37
CA LEU A 243 -25.03 -3.20 -8.25
C LEU A 243 -24.40 -4.07 -9.34
N SER A 244 -23.38 -3.57 -10.05
CA SER A 244 -22.65 -4.35 -11.06
C SER A 244 -21.98 -5.59 -10.44
N SER A 245 -21.54 -5.50 -9.18
CA SER A 245 -20.98 -6.62 -8.45
C SER A 245 -22.02 -7.71 -8.21
N LEU A 246 -23.22 -7.33 -7.76
CA LEU A 246 -24.33 -8.26 -7.51
C LEU A 246 -24.76 -9.00 -8.80
N PHE A 247 -24.73 -8.31 -9.94
CA PHE A 247 -25.07 -8.91 -11.23
C PHE A 247 -23.92 -9.66 -11.93
N GLY A 248 -22.75 -9.82 -11.32
CA GLY A 248 -21.63 -10.49 -12.00
C GLY A 248 -21.02 -9.66 -13.14
N LEU A 249 -21.27 -8.34 -13.18
CA LEU A 249 -20.86 -7.41 -14.24
C LEU A 249 -19.69 -6.51 -13.80
N THR A 250 -18.87 -6.97 -12.86
CA THR A 250 -17.74 -6.18 -12.36
C THR A 250 -16.66 -5.95 -13.42
N TRP A 251 -16.38 -6.93 -14.27
CA TRP A 251 -15.38 -6.79 -15.35
C TRP A 251 -15.74 -5.68 -16.38
N PRO A 252 -16.92 -5.68 -17.02
CA PRO A 252 -17.28 -4.63 -17.96
C PRO A 252 -17.36 -3.25 -17.28
N PHE A 253 -17.82 -3.19 -16.03
CA PHE A 253 -17.78 -1.96 -15.25
C PHE A 253 -16.34 -1.42 -15.11
N ARG A 254 -15.36 -2.29 -14.78
CA ARG A 254 -13.96 -1.89 -14.67
C ARG A 254 -13.37 -1.43 -15.99
N MET A 255 -13.77 -2.02 -17.12
CA MET A 255 -13.35 -1.56 -18.44
C MET A 255 -13.82 -0.14 -18.72
N VAL A 256 -15.10 0.18 -18.45
CA VAL A 256 -15.64 1.54 -18.61
C VAL A 256 -14.92 2.52 -17.69
N LEU A 257 -14.73 2.15 -16.41
CA LEU A 257 -14.00 2.98 -15.46
C LEU A 257 -12.53 3.18 -15.87
N ASN A 258 -11.89 2.20 -16.51
CA ASN A 258 -10.50 2.30 -17.00
C ASN A 258 -10.37 3.06 -18.32
N SER A 259 -11.39 3.03 -19.19
CA SER A 259 -11.38 3.75 -20.46
C SER A 259 -11.69 5.23 -20.28
N GLN A 260 -12.53 5.57 -19.30
CA GLN A 260 -12.97 6.94 -19.04
C GLN A 260 -12.08 7.68 -18.03
N ALA A 261 -11.48 6.99 -17.07
CA ALA A 261 -10.67 7.65 -16.04
C ALA A 261 -9.21 7.82 -16.49
N CYS A 262 -8.71 9.05 -16.39
CA CYS A 262 -7.29 9.34 -16.51
C CYS A 262 -6.54 8.79 -15.28
N ARG A 263 -5.29 8.36 -15.43
CA ARG A 263 -4.45 7.89 -14.31
C ARG A 263 -3.39 8.93 -14.03
N ALA A 264 -3.26 9.33 -12.76
CA ALA A 264 -2.26 10.27 -12.31
C ALA A 264 -1.58 9.77 -11.05
N GLN A 265 -0.37 10.26 -10.79
CA GLN A 265 0.38 9.98 -9.57
C GLN A 265 0.82 11.29 -8.93
N PHE A 266 0.69 11.37 -7.60
CA PHE A 266 1.14 12.51 -6.83
C PHE A 266 2.06 12.04 -5.71
N LYS A 267 3.24 12.65 -5.59
CA LYS A 267 4.20 12.35 -4.53
C LYS A 267 4.08 13.41 -3.44
N ILE A 268 3.79 12.97 -2.23
CA ILE A 268 3.87 13.78 -1.01
C ILE A 268 5.25 13.59 -0.42
N VAL A 269 6.06 14.65 -0.45
CA VAL A 269 7.43 14.66 0.03
C VAL A 269 7.48 15.45 1.33
N LYS A 270 7.99 14.83 2.39
CA LYS A 270 8.20 15.49 3.68
C LYS A 270 9.69 15.67 3.91
N VAL A 271 10.13 16.92 4.05
CA VAL A 271 11.52 17.27 4.34
C VAL A 271 11.65 17.36 5.86
N ILE A 272 12.60 16.63 6.43
CA ILE A 272 12.77 16.48 7.87
C ILE A 272 14.04 17.18 8.32
N THR A 273 13.98 17.79 9.50
CA THR A 273 15.06 18.61 10.07
C THR A 273 15.29 18.28 11.53
N CYS A 274 16.56 18.14 11.89
CA CYS A 274 17.05 18.05 13.25
C CYS A 274 18.14 19.10 13.45
N HIS A 275 18.17 19.70 14.63
CA HIS A 275 19.20 20.64 15.04
C HIS A 275 20.26 19.94 15.87
N PRO A 276 21.55 20.20 15.62
CA PRO A 276 22.59 19.70 16.52
C PRO A 276 22.37 20.28 17.91
N PRO A 277 22.65 19.50 18.98
CA PRO A 277 22.56 20.01 20.34
C PRO A 277 23.47 21.25 20.44
N GLN A 278 22.90 22.38 20.85
CA GLN A 278 23.68 23.60 21.06
C GLN A 278 24.74 23.30 22.13
N SER A 279 26.01 23.32 21.73
CA SER A 279 27.10 23.27 22.70
C SER A 279 26.96 24.51 23.58
N GLN A 280 26.49 24.34 24.82
CA GLN A 280 26.59 25.39 25.81
C GLN A 280 28.07 25.75 25.93
N SER A 281 28.44 26.94 25.46
CA SER A 281 29.79 27.47 25.69
C SER A 281 29.99 27.60 27.20
N PRO A 282 31.04 27.01 27.79
CA PRO A 282 31.27 27.04 29.24
C PRO A 282 31.59 28.44 29.80
N PHE A 283 31.58 29.48 28.98
CA PHE A 283 31.88 30.85 29.39
C PHE A 283 30.69 31.76 29.12
N GLY A 284 29.79 31.83 30.11
CA GLY A 284 28.84 32.94 30.21
C GLY A 284 29.62 34.22 30.50
N VAL A 285 29.88 35.01 29.46
CA VAL A 285 30.40 36.37 29.63
C VAL A 285 29.24 37.23 30.13
N PRO A 286 29.30 37.80 31.35
CA PRO A 286 28.26 38.71 31.81
C PRO A 286 28.25 39.99 30.95
N PRO A 287 27.08 40.59 30.70
CA PRO A 287 27.01 41.83 29.93
C PRO A 287 27.79 42.95 30.63
N LEU A 288 28.60 43.66 29.85
CA LEU A 288 29.35 44.84 30.30
C LEU A 288 28.37 45.91 30.83
N PRO A 289 28.63 46.53 31.99
CA PRO A 289 27.84 47.65 32.45
C PRO A 289 28.03 48.82 31.48
N THR A 290 26.92 49.28 30.90
CA THR A 290 26.85 50.56 30.20
C THR A 290 27.20 51.68 31.18
N VAL A 291 28.27 52.42 30.86
CA VAL A 291 28.63 53.72 31.45
C VAL A 291 27.70 54.79 30.89
#